data_AF-C2XQ94-F1
#
_entry.id   AF-C2XQ94-F1
#
_cell.length_a   1.000
_cell.length_b   1.000
_cell.length_c   1.000
_cell.angle_alpha   90.00
_cell.angle_beta   90.00
_cell.angle_gamma   90.00
#
_symmetry.space_group_name_H-M   'P 1'
#
loop_
_entity.id
_entity.type
_entity.pdbx_description
1 polymer ?
#
loop_
_entity_poly.entity_id
_entity_poly.type
_entity_poly.pdbx_seq_one_letter_code
_entity_poly.pdbx_strand_id
1 'polypeptide(L)'
;MCEIKDLFQKLIEEYYEKEDTDFYVVDTFPKIVKSEKYFDFEENILLQNKYNILNKSVLALSKLYLYDENIYILDNVESLNYSKYTKSITEFNDDVLKFLPCTEVDKLILVFSDLKIGVIIGDGCFAYVSFESKDLKLVEQLCISEGLFVAHTKDPDRN
;
A
#
# COMPACT_ATOMS: atom_id res chain seq x y z
N MET A 1 -19.71 8.80 -12.31
CA MET A 1 -19.21 7.69 -11.47
C MET A 1 -18.03 7.13 -12.23
N CYS A 2 -16.82 7.17 -11.69
CA CYS A 2 -15.68 6.48 -12.31
C CYS A 2 -15.92 4.98 -12.15
N GLU A 3 -15.65 4.20 -13.20
CA GLU A 3 -15.76 2.75 -13.12
C GLU A 3 -14.58 2.21 -12.30
N ILE A 4 -14.78 1.18 -11.47
CA ILE A 4 -13.70 0.58 -10.64
C ILE A 4 -12.51 0.17 -11.52
N LYS A 5 -12.80 -0.29 -12.75
CA LYS A 5 -11.79 -0.60 -13.76
C LYS A 5 -10.88 0.60 -14.08
N ASP A 6 -11.43 1.80 -14.21
CA ASP A 6 -10.66 3.01 -14.49
C ASP A 6 -9.73 3.36 -13.31
N LEU A 7 -10.18 3.09 -12.08
CA LEU A 7 -9.36 3.30 -10.88
C LEU A 7 -8.17 2.34 -10.83
N PHE A 8 -8.37 1.07 -11.19
CA PHE A 8 -7.26 0.12 -11.31
C PHE A 8 -6.30 0.49 -12.45
N GLN A 9 -6.82 0.89 -13.60
CA GLN A 9 -6.00 1.36 -14.72
C GLN A 9 -5.10 2.52 -14.28
N LYS A 10 -5.69 3.55 -13.65
CA LYS A 10 -4.93 4.68 -13.12
C LYS A 10 -3.90 4.27 -12.08
N LEU A 11 -4.25 3.36 -11.16
CA LEU A 11 -3.32 2.86 -10.15
C LEU A 11 -2.09 2.19 -10.78
N ILE A 12 -2.30 1.40 -11.84
CA ILE A 12 -1.23 0.70 -12.54
C ILE A 12 -0.36 1.70 -13.31
N GLU A 13 -0.97 2.63 -14.04
CA GLU A 13 -0.25 3.69 -14.76
C GLU A 13 0.62 4.50 -13.80
N GLU A 14 0.07 4.98 -12.68
CA GLU A 14 0.80 5.81 -11.71
C GLU A 14 1.92 5.06 -10.98
N TYR A 15 1.78 3.75 -10.76
CA TYR A 15 2.76 2.97 -9.99
C TYR A 15 3.82 2.27 -10.86
N TYR A 16 3.41 1.70 -12.00
CA TYR A 16 4.30 0.93 -12.88
C TYR A 16 4.84 1.73 -14.07
N GLU A 17 4.11 2.73 -14.56
CA GLU A 17 4.50 3.52 -15.74
C GLU A 17 5.19 4.83 -15.33
N LYS A 18 6.43 5.01 -15.78
CA LYS A 18 7.42 5.92 -15.15
C LYS A 18 7.35 7.39 -15.55
N GLU A 19 6.37 7.84 -16.34
CA GLU A 19 6.47 9.18 -16.94
C GLU A 19 6.05 10.33 -16.02
N ASP A 20 5.26 10.11 -14.95
CA ASP A 20 4.96 11.19 -13.98
C ASP A 20 4.32 10.68 -12.66
N THR A 21 4.91 9.63 -12.07
CA THR A 21 4.33 8.84 -10.98
C THR A 21 3.89 9.67 -9.76
N ASP A 22 2.59 9.76 -9.49
CA ASP A 22 1.97 10.46 -8.36
C ASP A 22 1.44 9.48 -7.32
N PHE A 23 2.32 8.98 -6.46
CA PHE A 23 1.95 8.06 -5.41
C PHE A 23 2.69 8.33 -4.10
N TYR A 24 2.16 7.73 -3.04
CA TYR A 24 2.70 7.78 -1.71
C TYR A 24 3.28 6.42 -1.36
N VAL A 25 4.49 6.39 -0.84
CA VAL A 25 5.09 5.19 -0.25
C VAL A 25 4.93 5.27 1.25
N VAL A 26 4.46 4.19 1.85
CA VAL A 26 4.35 4.03 3.30
C VAL A 26 5.30 2.95 3.75
N ASP A 27 6.23 3.33 4.62
CA ASP A 27 7.29 2.45 5.07
C ASP A 27 7.57 2.71 6.56
N THR A 28 8.22 1.73 7.18
CA THR A 28 8.81 1.80 8.51
C THR A 28 9.95 2.81 8.62
N PHE A 29 10.52 3.27 7.49
CA PHE A 29 11.57 4.30 7.45
C PHE A 29 11.24 5.46 6.49
N PRO A 30 11.72 6.68 6.76
CA PRO A 30 11.33 7.90 6.04
C PRO A 30 11.83 8.01 4.60
N LYS A 31 12.89 7.27 4.23
CA LYS A 31 13.54 7.30 2.92
C LYS A 31 14.14 5.92 2.63
N ILE A 32 14.31 5.59 1.35
CA ILE A 32 15.18 4.48 0.93
C ILE A 32 16.60 4.82 1.40
N VAL A 33 16.97 4.32 2.57
CA VAL A 33 18.30 4.51 3.13
C VAL A 33 19.25 3.61 2.34
N LYS A 34 20.03 4.21 1.43
CA LYS A 34 21.05 3.47 0.66
C LYS A 34 22.29 3.24 1.53
N SER A 35 22.16 2.37 2.53
CA SER A 35 23.26 1.95 3.39
C SER A 35 23.23 0.44 3.58
N GLU A 36 24.41 -0.17 3.69
CA GLU A 36 24.55 -1.61 3.97
C GLU A 36 23.81 -2.02 5.25
N LYS A 37 23.76 -1.14 6.26
CA LYS A 37 23.01 -1.38 7.50
C LYS A 37 21.50 -1.46 7.28
N TYR A 38 20.99 -0.70 6.32
CA TYR A 38 19.57 -0.73 5.98
C TYR A 38 19.25 -2.00 5.19
N PHE A 39 20.06 -2.35 4.19
CA PHE A 39 19.86 -3.60 3.45
C PHE A 39 19.93 -4.83 4.37
N ASP A 40 20.89 -4.85 5.32
CA ASP A 40 20.97 -5.89 6.34
C ASP A 40 19.71 -5.94 7.22
N PHE A 41 19.21 -4.78 7.66
CA PHE A 41 17.96 -4.69 8.42
C PHE A 41 16.75 -5.15 7.59
N GLU A 42 16.65 -4.72 6.33
CA GLU A 42 15.57 -5.06 5.42
C GLU A 42 15.50 -6.58 5.22
N GLU A 43 16.62 -7.18 4.82
CA GLU A 43 16.73 -8.61 4.56
C GLU A 43 16.51 -9.46 5.81
N ASN A 44 17.12 -9.09 6.94
CA ASN A 44 17.16 -9.95 8.13
C ASN A 44 16.04 -9.69 9.14
N ILE A 45 15.43 -8.50 9.11
CA ILE A 45 14.45 -8.03 10.08
C ILE A 45 13.11 -7.71 9.42
N LEU A 46 13.07 -6.82 8.43
CA LEU A 46 11.81 -6.34 7.83
C LEU A 46 11.11 -7.46 7.05
N LEU A 47 11.77 -8.02 6.03
CA LEU A 47 11.20 -9.06 5.16
C LEU A 47 10.99 -10.38 5.92
N GLN A 48 11.75 -10.62 6.98
CA GLN A 48 11.56 -11.78 7.88
C GLN A 48 10.52 -11.52 8.98
N ASN A 49 9.93 -10.30 9.02
CA ASN A 49 9.04 -9.82 10.08
C ASN A 49 9.56 -10.10 11.51
N LYS A 50 10.88 -10.07 11.73
CA LYS A 50 11.42 -10.22 13.09
C LYS A 50 11.02 -9.02 13.92
N TYR A 51 10.74 -9.26 15.20
CA TYR A 51 10.28 -8.24 16.15
C TYR A 51 8.94 -7.58 15.78
N ASN A 52 8.13 -8.23 14.93
CA ASN A 52 6.77 -7.78 14.57
C ASN A 52 6.73 -6.38 13.93
N ILE A 53 7.78 -6.02 13.17
CA ILE A 53 7.89 -4.68 12.58
C ILE A 53 6.76 -4.42 11.58
N LEU A 54 6.37 -5.43 10.81
CA LEU A 54 5.29 -5.33 9.83
C LEU A 54 3.90 -5.16 10.46
N ASN A 55 3.75 -5.47 11.76
CA ASN A 55 2.46 -5.28 12.44
C ASN A 55 2.01 -3.82 12.42
N LYS A 56 2.94 -2.86 12.30
CA LYS A 56 2.60 -1.43 12.11
C LYS A 56 1.84 -1.20 10.82
N SER A 57 2.34 -1.74 9.70
CA SER A 57 1.69 -1.68 8.39
C SER A 57 0.37 -2.43 8.40
N VAL A 58 0.32 -3.60 9.05
CA VAL A 58 -0.93 -4.35 9.23
C VAL A 58 -1.95 -3.50 9.97
N LEU A 59 -1.60 -2.87 11.10
CA LEU A 59 -2.54 -2.04 11.87
C LEU A 59 -3.03 -0.82 11.08
N ALA A 60 -2.16 -0.14 10.32
CA ALA A 60 -2.55 0.98 9.49
C ALA A 60 -3.53 0.55 8.38
N LEU A 61 -3.23 -0.55 7.70
CA LEU A 61 -4.08 -1.12 6.66
C LEU A 61 -5.38 -1.69 7.23
N SER A 62 -5.37 -2.31 8.42
CA SER A 62 -6.57 -2.76 9.12
C SER A 62 -7.50 -1.58 9.42
N LYS A 63 -6.95 -0.45 9.84
CA LYS A 63 -7.76 0.75 10.08
C LYS A 63 -8.39 1.24 8.78
N LEU A 64 -7.63 1.33 7.69
CA LEU A 64 -8.17 1.68 6.38
C LEU A 64 -9.28 0.72 5.93
N TYR A 65 -9.09 -0.59 6.15
CA TYR A 65 -10.08 -1.62 5.88
C TYR A 65 -11.43 -1.36 6.57
N LEU A 66 -11.41 -0.84 7.80
CA LEU A 66 -12.63 -0.53 8.56
C LEU A 66 -13.33 0.75 8.09
N TYR A 67 -12.68 1.60 7.29
CA TYR A 67 -13.26 2.85 6.79
C TYR A 67 -13.99 2.70 5.45
N ASP A 68 -13.82 1.58 4.74
CA ASP A 68 -14.34 1.39 3.39
C ASP A 68 -15.03 0.03 3.25
N GLU A 69 -16.31 0.04 2.90
CA GLU A 69 -17.12 -1.18 2.70
C GLU A 69 -17.11 -1.65 1.22
N ASN A 70 -16.52 -0.82 0.35
CA ASN A 70 -16.48 -1.02 -1.10
C ASN A 70 -15.04 -1.16 -1.57
N ILE A 71 -14.42 -2.23 -1.09
CA ILE A 71 -13.06 -2.62 -1.45
C ILE A 71 -13.09 -3.63 -2.60
N TYR A 72 -12.20 -3.45 -3.55
CA TYR A 72 -12.02 -4.33 -4.70
C TYR A 72 -10.57 -4.78 -4.79
N ILE A 73 -10.36 -6.00 -5.29
CA ILE A 73 -9.04 -6.59 -5.51
C ILE A 73 -8.83 -6.83 -6.99
N LEU A 74 -7.62 -6.56 -7.46
CA LEU A 74 -7.19 -6.89 -8.81
C LEU A 74 -6.73 -8.35 -8.85
N ASP A 75 -7.45 -9.19 -9.59
CA ASP A 75 -7.14 -10.61 -9.72
C ASP A 75 -6.09 -10.86 -10.81
N ASN A 76 -6.02 -9.98 -11.83
CA ASN A 76 -5.06 -10.09 -12.92
C ASN A 76 -4.76 -8.71 -13.53
N VAL A 77 -3.47 -8.33 -13.50
CA VAL A 77 -2.98 -7.02 -13.97
C VAL A 77 -3.17 -6.82 -15.48
N GLU A 78 -2.85 -7.82 -16.30
CA GLU A 78 -2.88 -7.69 -17.76
C GLU A 78 -4.30 -7.52 -18.33
N SER A 79 -5.25 -8.24 -17.75
CA SER A 79 -6.67 -8.22 -18.19
C SER A 79 -7.52 -7.20 -17.44
N LEU A 80 -6.98 -6.60 -16.36
CA LEU A 80 -7.71 -5.75 -15.41
C LEU A 80 -8.96 -6.43 -14.85
N ASN A 81 -8.92 -7.76 -14.67
CA ASN A 81 -9.99 -8.48 -14.01
C ASN A 81 -9.92 -8.21 -12.51
N TYR A 82 -11.06 -7.86 -11.93
CA TYR A 82 -11.18 -7.55 -10.51
C TYR A 82 -12.44 -8.15 -9.92
N SER A 83 -12.43 -8.32 -8.61
CA SER A 83 -13.56 -8.82 -7.83
C SER A 83 -13.78 -7.95 -6.58
N LYS A 84 -14.98 -8.03 -6.00
CA LYS A 84 -15.24 -7.37 -4.72
C LYS A 84 -14.48 -8.13 -3.63
N TYR A 85 -13.76 -7.39 -2.79
CA TYR A 85 -13.03 -7.96 -1.68
C TYR A 85 -13.96 -8.13 -0.48
N THR A 86 -14.33 -9.36 -0.14
CA THR A 86 -15.35 -9.68 0.88
C THR A 86 -14.81 -10.48 2.06
N LYS A 87 -13.49 -10.46 2.25
CA LYS A 87 -12.82 -11.21 3.33
C LYS A 87 -13.09 -10.59 4.70
N SER A 88 -12.98 -11.36 5.77
CA SER A 88 -13.01 -10.82 7.13
C SER A 88 -11.74 -10.01 7.43
N ILE A 89 -11.74 -9.22 8.51
CA ILE A 89 -10.55 -8.47 8.94
C ILE A 89 -9.35 -9.38 9.24
N THR A 90 -9.60 -10.59 9.76
CA THR A 90 -8.54 -11.57 10.01
C THR A 90 -7.92 -12.03 8.70
N GLU A 91 -8.75 -12.43 7.73
CA GLU A 91 -8.29 -12.85 6.41
C GLU A 91 -7.60 -11.71 5.64
N PHE A 92 -8.05 -10.46 5.83
CA PHE A 92 -7.35 -9.29 5.31
C PHE A 92 -5.96 -9.12 5.92
N ASN A 93 -5.84 -9.23 7.24
CA ASN A 93 -4.54 -9.14 7.90
C ASN A 93 -3.60 -10.28 7.49
N ASP A 94 -4.14 -11.48 7.28
CA ASP A 94 -3.37 -12.63 6.78
C ASP A 94 -2.88 -12.39 5.35
N ASP A 95 -3.72 -11.83 4.46
CA ASP A 95 -3.32 -11.42 3.12
C ASP A 95 -2.22 -10.35 3.18
N VAL A 96 -2.39 -9.29 3.99
CA VAL A 96 -1.35 -8.26 4.17
C VAL A 96 -0.04 -8.90 4.62
N LEU A 97 -0.05 -9.77 5.65
CA LEU A 97 1.16 -10.44 6.14
C LEU A 97 1.80 -11.38 5.11
N LYS A 98 1.01 -11.95 4.20
CA LYS A 98 1.49 -12.79 3.11
C LYS A 98 2.20 -11.96 2.04
N PHE A 99 1.59 -10.86 1.61
CA PHE A 99 2.06 -10.09 0.45
C PHE A 99 3.09 -9.03 0.82
N LEU A 100 2.92 -8.36 1.97
CA LEU A 100 3.77 -7.25 2.40
C LEU A 100 5.27 -7.59 2.42
N PRO A 101 5.77 -8.69 3.02
CA PRO A 101 7.21 -9.00 3.02
C PRO A 101 7.72 -9.62 1.71
N CYS A 102 6.85 -9.92 0.75
CA CYS A 102 7.22 -10.79 -0.35
C CYS A 102 7.66 -10.00 -1.59
N THR A 103 8.83 -10.36 -2.11
CA THR A 103 9.43 -9.80 -3.34
C THR A 103 9.25 -10.74 -4.55
N GLU A 104 8.78 -11.97 -4.32
CA GLU A 104 8.71 -13.03 -5.33
C GLU A 104 7.28 -13.33 -5.82
N VAL A 105 6.26 -12.82 -5.12
CA VAL A 105 4.85 -12.96 -5.51
C VAL A 105 4.30 -11.67 -6.09
N ASP A 106 3.24 -11.79 -6.87
CA ASP A 106 2.49 -10.63 -7.35
C ASP A 106 1.97 -9.80 -6.16
N LYS A 107 2.03 -8.48 -6.31
CA LYS A 107 1.60 -7.55 -5.27
C LYS A 107 0.11 -7.67 -5.01
N LEU A 108 -0.31 -7.43 -3.77
CA LEU A 108 -1.72 -7.29 -3.46
C LEU A 108 -2.16 -5.88 -3.84
N ILE A 109 -3.05 -5.78 -4.85
CA ILE A 109 -3.51 -4.52 -5.41
C ILE A 109 -4.99 -4.35 -5.11
N LEU A 110 -5.32 -3.31 -4.36
CA LEU A 110 -6.66 -3.03 -3.86
C LEU A 110 -7.12 -1.63 -4.27
N VAL A 111 -8.43 -1.47 -4.45
CA VAL A 111 -9.08 -0.16 -4.56
C VAL A 111 -10.08 -0.02 -3.43
N PHE A 112 -9.91 1.02 -2.62
CA PHE A 112 -10.82 1.47 -1.59
C PHE A 112 -11.71 2.54 -2.22
N SER A 113 -12.91 2.17 -2.65
CA SER A 113 -13.75 3.00 -3.50
C SER A 113 -14.35 4.20 -2.77
N ASP A 114 -14.72 4.04 -1.49
CA ASP A 114 -15.32 5.10 -0.69
C ASP A 114 -14.24 6.13 -0.29
N LEU A 115 -13.05 5.65 0.09
CA LEU A 115 -11.88 6.49 0.38
C LEU A 115 -11.23 7.07 -0.89
N LYS A 116 -11.56 6.54 -2.06
CA LYS A 116 -10.98 6.91 -3.37
C LYS A 116 -9.46 6.80 -3.40
N ILE A 117 -8.93 5.68 -2.92
CA ILE A 117 -7.51 5.38 -3.01
C ILE A 117 -7.28 4.00 -3.62
N GLY A 118 -6.19 3.86 -4.35
CA GLY A 118 -5.64 2.58 -4.78
C GLY A 118 -4.45 2.24 -3.89
N VAL A 119 -4.33 1.00 -3.44
CA VAL A 119 -3.27 0.54 -2.51
C VAL A 119 -2.56 -0.67 -3.11
N ILE A 120 -1.24 -0.67 -3.06
CA ILE A 120 -0.37 -1.73 -3.57
C ILE A 120 0.53 -2.19 -2.43
N ILE A 121 0.49 -3.48 -2.08
CA ILE A 121 1.18 -4.03 -0.92
C ILE A 121 2.22 -5.06 -1.39
N GLY A 122 3.48 -4.88 -0.98
CA GLY A 122 4.60 -5.75 -1.33
C GLY A 122 5.97 -5.13 -1.04
N ASP A 123 7.05 -5.89 -1.23
CA ASP A 123 8.43 -5.39 -1.10
C ASP A 123 8.75 -4.74 0.27
N GLY A 124 8.19 -5.26 1.36
CA GLY A 124 8.37 -4.76 2.72
C GLY A 124 7.60 -3.48 3.05
N CYS A 125 6.89 -2.90 2.09
CA CYS A 125 6.18 -1.63 2.22
C CYS A 125 4.80 -1.67 1.55
N PHE A 126 4.07 -0.56 1.56
CA PHE A 126 2.93 -0.40 0.66
C PHE A 126 2.92 0.99 0.05
N ALA A 127 2.36 1.10 -1.14
CA ALA A 127 2.13 2.36 -1.81
C ALA A 127 0.64 2.63 -1.95
N TYR A 128 0.27 3.89 -2.07
CA TYR A 128 -1.09 4.25 -2.44
C TYR A 128 -1.15 5.45 -3.39
N VAL A 129 -2.17 5.46 -4.25
CA VAL A 129 -2.49 6.53 -5.19
C VAL A 129 -3.81 7.15 -4.76
N SER A 130 -3.88 8.48 -4.75
CA SER A 130 -5.12 9.22 -4.47
C SER A 130 -5.90 9.50 -5.75
N PHE A 131 -7.18 9.13 -5.78
CA PHE A 131 -8.09 9.45 -6.87
C PHE A 131 -8.90 10.70 -6.53
N GLU A 132 -8.20 11.79 -6.21
CA GLU A 132 -8.77 13.05 -5.73
C GLU A 132 -9.57 12.87 -4.42
N SER A 133 -9.03 12.04 -3.51
CA SER A 133 -9.64 11.79 -2.21
C SER A 133 -9.66 13.07 -1.37
N LYS A 134 -10.81 13.40 -0.79
CA LYS A 134 -10.94 14.48 0.22
C LYS A 134 -10.36 14.06 1.57
N ASP A 135 -10.21 12.75 1.77
CA ASP A 135 -9.80 12.12 3.02
C ASP A 135 -8.33 11.66 2.99
N LEU A 136 -7.55 12.15 2.02
CA LEU A 136 -6.13 11.83 1.91
C LEU A 136 -5.35 12.08 3.21
N LYS A 137 -5.64 13.18 3.91
CA LYS A 137 -5.03 13.49 5.22
C LYS A 137 -5.38 12.44 6.30
N LEU A 138 -6.57 11.86 6.24
CA LEU A 138 -6.95 10.79 7.16
C LEU A 138 -6.08 9.56 6.89
N VAL A 139 -5.88 9.18 5.62
CA VAL A 139 -5.02 8.06 5.23
C VAL A 139 -3.59 8.26 5.75
N GLU A 140 -3.01 9.44 5.55
CA GLU A 140 -1.70 9.80 6.08
C GLU A 140 -1.65 9.69 7.62
N GLN A 141 -2.64 10.26 8.32
CA GLN A 141 -2.71 10.23 9.77
C GLN A 141 -2.82 8.82 10.33
N LEU A 142 -3.59 7.94 9.69
CA LEU A 142 -3.69 6.54 10.09
C LEU A 142 -2.32 5.85 10.01
N CYS A 143 -1.58 6.07 8.93
CA CYS A 143 -0.23 5.52 8.76
C CYS A 143 0.74 6.07 9.81
N ILE A 144 0.80 7.40 9.95
CA ILE A 144 1.70 8.09 10.89
C ILE A 144 1.41 7.69 12.34
N SER A 145 0.13 7.47 12.69
CA SER A 145 -0.26 7.06 14.04
C SER A 145 0.30 5.68 14.45
N GLU A 146 0.61 4.82 13.48
CA GLU A 146 1.26 3.52 13.70
C GLU A 146 2.80 3.61 13.69
N GLY A 147 3.35 4.83 13.59
CA GLY A 147 4.78 5.07 13.51
C GLY A 147 5.38 4.66 12.15
N LEU A 148 4.57 4.77 11.09
CA LEU A 148 5.02 4.66 9.70
C LEU A 148 5.32 6.05 9.14
N PHE A 149 6.19 6.09 8.16
CA PHE A 149 6.49 7.28 7.37
C PHE A 149 5.74 7.22 6.06
N VAL A 150 5.29 8.38 5.61
CA VAL A 150 4.62 8.56 4.32
C VAL A 150 5.50 9.47 3.49
N ALA A 151 5.93 9.02 2.31
CA ALA A 151 6.75 9.78 1.38
C ALA A 151 5.99 9.95 0.06
N HIS A 152 5.84 11.19 -0.39
CA HIS A 152 5.26 11.47 -1.70
C HIS A 152 6.35 11.47 -2.76
N THR A 153 6.16 10.75 -3.87
CA THR A 153 7.18 10.62 -4.93
C THR A 153 7.57 11.95 -5.57
N LYS A 154 6.65 12.93 -5.61
CA LYS A 154 6.90 14.26 -6.18
C LYS A 154 7.45 15.26 -5.16
N ASP A 155 7.53 14.91 -3.88
CA ASP A 155 8.09 15.77 -2.83
C ASP A 155 9.14 15.00 -2.00
N PRO A 156 10.33 14.71 -2.57
CA PRO A 156 11.39 13.96 -1.89
C PRO A 156 11.98 14.69 -0.67
N ASP A 157 11.65 15.96 -0.49
CA ASP A 157 12.12 16.82 0.59
C ASP A 157 11.16 16.89 1.79
N ARG A 158 9.92 16.40 1.66
CA ARG A 158 9.04 16.11 2.81
C ARG A 158 9.42 14.77 3.45
N ASN A 159 10.54 14.75 4.18
CA ASN A 159 10.84 13.86 5.30
C ASN A 159 12.23 14.18 5.87
#